data_AF-A0A7J2KTF3-F1
#
_entry.id   AF-A0A7J2KTF3-F1
#
_cell.length_a   1.000
_cell.length_b   1.000
_cell.length_c   1.000
_cell.angle_alpha   90.00
_cell.angle_beta   90.00
_cell.angle_gamma   90.00
#
_symmetry.space_group_name_H-M   'P 1'
#
loop_
_entity.id
_entity.type
_entity.pdbx_description
1 polymer ?
#
loop_
_entity_poly.entity_id
_entity_poly.type
_entity_poly.pdbx_seq_one_letter_code
_entity_poly.pdbx_strand_id
1 'polypeptide(L)'
;MNFKKIPRIMTSQELIDMAFSRSIKETKKKLSYLKGNRLNNARKIEQKKLEIASKESRQYLDTILKKTPSFTSLPDFYYELISLTID
;
A
#
# COMPACT_ATOMS: atom_id res chain seq x y z
N MET A 1 -12.19 -18.49 14.42
CA MET A 1 -11.84 -17.21 13.75
C MET A 1 -10.81 -16.48 14.60
N ASN A 2 -9.74 -15.90 14.03
CA ASN A 2 -8.79 -15.11 14.83
C ASN A 2 -8.67 -13.67 14.27
N PHE A 3 -9.56 -12.79 14.75
CA PHE A 3 -9.56 -11.36 14.41
C PHE A 3 -8.27 -10.63 14.83
N LYS A 4 -7.45 -11.22 15.71
CA LYS A 4 -6.14 -10.67 16.11
C LYS A 4 -5.11 -10.61 14.96
N LYS A 5 -5.38 -11.27 13.83
CA LYS A 5 -4.50 -11.26 12.64
C LYS A 5 -4.78 -10.10 11.67
N ILE A 6 -5.84 -9.31 11.90
CA ILE A 6 -6.14 -8.14 11.08
C ILE A 6 -5.04 -7.09 11.34
N PRO A 7 -4.29 -6.68 10.30
CA PRO A 7 -3.25 -5.67 10.47
C PRO A 7 -3.87 -4.30 10.74
N ARG A 8 -3.12 -3.41 11.38
CA ARG A 8 -3.49 -2.00 11.47
C ARG A 8 -3.65 -1.42 10.06
N ILE A 9 -4.82 -0.86 9.78
CA ILE A 9 -5.11 -0.16 8.53
C ILE A 9 -4.61 1.29 8.67
N MET A 10 -3.81 1.73 7.71
CA MET A 10 -3.28 3.07 7.60
C MET A 10 -4.37 4.02 7.13
N THR A 11 -4.31 5.26 7.60
CA THR A 11 -5.13 6.32 7.00
C THR A 11 -4.67 6.62 5.57
N SER A 12 -5.49 7.34 4.80
CA SER A 12 -5.13 7.79 3.46
C SER A 12 -3.82 8.57 3.44
N GLN A 13 -3.65 9.50 4.40
CA GLN A 13 -2.45 10.31 4.53
C GLN A 13 -1.22 9.46 4.88
N GLU A 14 -1.34 8.55 5.85
CA GLU A 14 -0.24 7.65 6.24
C GLU A 14 0.23 6.77 5.07
N LEU A 15 -0.70 6.29 4.25
CA LEU A 15 -0.40 5.49 3.07
C LEU A 15 0.34 6.31 2.01
N ILE A 16 -0.12 7.53 1.76
CA ILE A 16 0.53 8.48 0.83
C ILE A 16 1.95 8.76 1.31
N ASP A 17 2.11 9.14 2.58
CA ASP A 17 3.40 9.49 3.17
C ASP A 17 4.37 8.30 3.13
N MET A 18 3.90 7.09 3.47
CA MET A 18 4.70 5.88 3.37
C MET A 18 5.16 5.61 1.94
N ALA A 19 4.25 5.66 0.96
CA ALA A 19 4.53 5.34 -0.44
C ALA A 19 5.55 6.33 -1.04
N PHE A 20 5.36 7.64 -0.81
CA PHE A 20 6.28 8.66 -1.30
C PHE A 20 7.63 8.67 -0.55
N SER A 21 7.63 8.42 0.76
CA SER A 21 8.88 8.28 1.52
C SER A 21 9.73 7.11 0.99
N ARG A 22 9.10 5.97 0.69
CA ARG A 22 9.78 4.81 0.08
C ARG A 22 10.28 5.12 -1.33
N SER A 23 9.45 5.75 -2.17
CA SER A 23 9.84 6.09 -3.53
C SER A 23 11.05 7.02 -3.59
N ILE A 24 11.11 8.02 -2.70
CA ILE A 24 12.27 8.92 -2.58
C ILE A 24 13.52 8.15 -2.14
N LYS A 25 13.42 7.31 -1.11
CA LYS A 25 14.55 6.52 -0.60
C LYS A 25 15.12 5.59 -1.67
N GLU A 26 14.26 4.86 -2.38
CA GLU A 26 14.70 3.94 -3.43
C GLU A 26 15.27 4.65 -4.65
N THR A 27 14.68 5.79 -5.04
CA THR A 27 15.16 6.55 -6.19
C THR A 27 16.50 7.22 -5.90
N LYS A 28 16.71 7.73 -4.67
CA LYS A 28 18.02 8.25 -4.21
C LYS A 28 19.14 7.22 -4.35
N LYS A 29 18.88 5.94 -4.08
CA LYS A 29 19.88 4.87 -4.27
C LYS A 29 20.28 4.66 -5.73
N LYS A 30 19.38 4.95 -6.69
CA LYS A 30 19.61 4.74 -8.13
C LYS A 30 20.16 5.97 -8.85
N LEU A 31 20.09 7.14 -8.22
CA LEU A 31 20.54 8.43 -8.76
C LEU A 31 22.06 8.49 -8.98
N SER A 32 22.86 7.78 -8.20
CA SER A 32 24.32 7.77 -8.31
C SER A 32 24.85 7.17 -9.62
N TYR A 33 24.02 6.43 -10.37
CA TYR A 33 24.41 5.72 -11.58
C TYR A 33 23.98 6.43 -12.89
N LEU A 34 23.23 7.53 -12.80
CA LEU A 34 22.67 8.19 -13.98
C LEU A 34 23.70 9.14 -14.61
N LYS A 35 24.22 8.75 -15.79
CA LYS A 35 25.04 9.59 -16.68
C LYS A 35 24.20 10.03 -17.89
N GLY A 36 24.40 11.25 -18.40
CA GLY A 36 23.75 11.75 -19.62
C GLY A 36 22.89 13.01 -19.44
N ASN A 37 21.99 13.27 -20.41
CA ASN A 37 21.17 14.48 -20.47
C ASN A 37 20.30 14.65 -19.21
N ARG A 38 20.45 15.79 -18.53
CA ARG A 38 19.76 16.16 -17.29
C ARG A 38 18.24 16.05 -17.39
N LEU A 39 17.64 16.43 -18.52
CA LEU A 39 16.18 16.44 -18.69
C LEU A 39 15.64 15.00 -18.78
N ASN A 40 16.32 14.15 -19.54
CA ASN A 40 15.98 12.72 -19.62
C ASN A 40 16.15 12.01 -18.28
N ASN A 41 17.18 12.37 -17.51
CA ASN A 41 17.40 11.81 -16.18
C ASN A 41 16.29 12.24 -15.21
N ALA A 42 15.92 13.53 -15.19
CA ALA A 42 14.82 14.02 -14.38
C ALA A 42 13.50 13.32 -14.71
N ARG A 43 13.17 13.16 -15.99
CA ARG A 43 11.98 12.41 -16.42
C ARG A 43 12.00 10.96 -15.93
N LYS A 44 13.12 10.25 -16.08
CA LYS A 44 13.27 8.86 -15.60
C LYS A 44 13.11 8.77 -14.09
N ILE A 45 13.64 9.73 -13.33
CA ILE A 45 13.53 9.80 -11.87
C ILE A 45 12.08 9.95 -11.44
N GLU A 46 11.36 10.92 -12.00
CA GLU A 46 9.96 11.17 -11.63
C GLU A 46 9.07 10.00 -12.05
N GLN A 47 9.29 9.41 -13.22
CA GLN A 47 8.59 8.20 -13.63
C GLN A 47 8.84 7.05 -12.65
N LYS A 48 10.09 6.83 -12.22
CA LYS A 48 10.45 5.81 -11.24
C LYS A 48 9.74 6.03 -9.90
N LYS A 49 9.67 7.28 -9.43
CA LYS A 49 9.00 7.61 -8.17
C LYS A 49 7.52 7.25 -8.21
N LEU A 50 6.84 7.60 -9.30
CA LEU A 50 5.43 7.28 -9.51
C LEU A 50 5.20 5.76 -9.59
N GLU A 51 6.05 5.04 -10.32
CA GLU A 51 5.99 3.58 -10.41
C GLU A 51 6.14 2.92 -9.04
N ILE A 52 7.13 3.35 -8.23
CA ILE A 52 7.36 2.80 -6.90
C ILE A 52 6.20 3.14 -5.96
N ALA A 53 5.74 4.40 -5.93
CA ALA A 53 4.62 4.79 -5.09
C ALA A 53 3.36 3.99 -5.43
N SER A 54 3.04 3.85 -6.72
CA SER A 54 1.90 3.04 -7.18
C SER A 54 2.02 1.58 -6.75
N LYS A 55 3.20 0.98 -6.90
CA LYS A 55 3.47 -0.40 -6.49
C LYS A 55 3.27 -0.59 -4.98
N GLU A 56 3.83 0.30 -4.17
CA GLU A 56 3.72 0.26 -2.71
C GLU A 56 2.28 0.38 -2.25
N SER A 57 1.52 1.33 -2.80
CA SER A 57 0.09 1.49 -2.49
C SER A 57 -0.72 0.24 -2.85
N ARG A 58 -0.52 -0.33 -4.05
CA ARG A 58 -1.22 -1.55 -4.47
C ARG A 58 -0.88 -2.73 -3.58
N GLN A 59 0.39 -2.95 -3.32
CA GLN A 59 0.84 -4.07 -2.50
C GLN A 59 0.29 -3.99 -1.07
N TYR A 60 0.20 -2.79 -0.51
CA TYR A 60 -0.41 -2.56 0.80
C TYR A 60 -1.90 -2.92 0.80
N LEU A 61 -2.68 -2.41 -0.16
CA LEU A 61 -4.11 -2.69 -0.28
C LEU A 61 -4.38 -4.18 -0.52
N ASP A 62 -3.61 -4.83 -1.40
CA ASP A 62 -3.70 -6.27 -1.63
C ASP A 62 -3.44 -7.08 -0.36
N THR A 63 -2.51 -6.61 0.48
CA THR A 63 -2.20 -7.27 1.76
C THR A 63 -3.36 -7.15 2.74
N ILE A 64 -4.05 -6.01 2.78
CA ILE A 64 -5.25 -5.85 3.59
C ILE A 64 -6.33 -6.82 3.11
N LEU A 65 -6.65 -6.81 1.81
CA LEU A 65 -7.69 -7.66 1.24
C LEU A 65 -7.43 -9.16 1.49
N LYS A 66 -6.17 -9.60 1.43
CA LYS A 66 -5.81 -11.01 1.69
C LYS A 66 -5.85 -11.40 3.15
N LYS A 67 -5.63 -10.46 4.07
CA LYS A 67 -5.57 -10.73 5.53
C LYS A 67 -6.91 -10.54 6.22
N THR A 68 -7.79 -9.72 5.66
CA THR A 68 -9.14 -9.53 6.17
C THR A 68 -10.02 -10.69 5.70
N PRO A 69 -10.68 -11.42 6.62
CA PRO A 69 -11.54 -12.52 6.24
C PRO A 69 -12.80 -12.03 5.52
N SER A 70 -13.30 -12.84 4.57
CA SER A 70 -14.59 -12.56 3.91
C SER A 70 -15.75 -12.81 4.87
N PHE A 71 -16.62 -11.81 5.05
CA PHE A 71 -17.78 -11.92 5.92
C PHE A 71 -18.78 -12.97 5.46
N THR A 72 -18.86 -13.23 4.15
CA THR A 72 -19.77 -14.23 3.55
C THR A 72 -19.36 -15.68 3.82
N SER A 73 -18.13 -15.90 4.27
CA SER A 73 -17.65 -17.25 4.65
C SER A 73 -17.76 -17.52 6.15
N LEU A 74 -18.35 -16.60 6.91
CA LEU A 74 -18.54 -16.74 8.34
C LEU A 74 -19.77 -17.59 8.67
N PRO A 75 -19.75 -18.34 9.78
CA PRO A 75 -20.97 -18.90 10.35
C PRO A 75 -21.99 -17.80 10.65
N ASP A 76 -23.27 -18.10 10.44
CA ASP A 76 -24.38 -17.15 10.50
C ASP A 76 -24.39 -16.31 11.78
N PHE A 77 -24.11 -16.92 12.93
CA PHE A 77 -24.00 -16.20 14.21
C PHE A 77 -22.99 -15.03 14.18
N TYR A 78 -21.80 -15.27 13.62
CA TYR A 78 -20.77 -14.22 13.54
C TYR A 78 -21.09 -13.20 12.45
N TYR A 79 -21.74 -13.63 11.38
CA TYR A 79 -22.21 -12.73 10.33
C TYR A 79 -23.27 -11.75 10.88
N GLU A 80 -24.30 -12.27 11.57
CA GLU A 80 -25.34 -11.46 12.21
C GLU A 80 -24.76 -10.51 13.25
N LEU A 81 -23.86 -11.00 14.10
CA LEU A 81 -23.21 -10.16 15.12
C LEU A 81 -22.39 -9.03 14.49
N ILE A 82 -21.69 -9.30 13.39
CA ILE A 82 -20.96 -8.25 12.66
C ILE A 82 -21.92 -7.26 12.02
N SER A 83 -22.98 -7.72 11.35
CA SER A 83 -23.99 -6.82 10.75
C SER A 83 -24.71 -5.95 11.77
N LEU A 84 -24.85 -6.41 13.02
CA LEU A 84 -25.45 -5.63 14.10
C LEU A 84 -24.48 -4.64 14.75
N THR A 85 -23.17 -4.82 14.56
CA THR A 85 -22.13 -4.00 15.22
C THR A 85 -21.43 -3.04 14.28
N ILE A 86 -21.38 -3.36 12.99
CA ILE A 86 -20.77 -2.58 11.93
C ILE A 86 -21.86 -2.52 10.85
N ASP A 87 -22.60 -1.39 10.81
CA ASP A 87 -23.79 -1.13 9.97
C ASP A 87 -23.90 -1.96 8.68
#